data_AF-A0AAU4BMB2-F1
#
_entry.id   AF-A0AAU4BMB2-F1
#
_cell.length_a   1.000
_cell.length_b   1.000
_cell.length_c   1.000
_cell.angle_alpha   90.00
_cell.angle_beta   90.00
_cell.angle_gamma   90.00
#
_symmetry.space_group_name_H-M   'P 1'
#
loop_
_entity.id
_entity.type
_entity.pdbx_description
1 polymer ?
#
loop_
_entity_poly.entity_id
_entity_poly.type
_entity_poly.pdbx_seq_one_letter_code
_entity_poly.pdbx_strand_id
1 'polypeptide(L)' 'MTDDQAASFARARAATGVLFFNNDDHIMLVDPTYKDYFEVPGGELEHGELL' A
#
# COMPACT_ATOMS: atom_id res chain seq x y z
N MET A 1 26.97 -24.79 9.87
CA MET A 1 25.61 -24.20 9.96
C MET A 1 25.83 -22.77 10.39
N THR A 2 26.22 -21.93 9.44
CA THR A 2 26.76 -20.61 9.74
C THR A 2 25.84 -19.58 9.10
N ASP A 3 25.19 -18.85 9.99
CA ASP A 3 24.62 -17.53 9.83
C ASP A 3 23.49 -17.37 8.78
N ASP A 4 22.26 -17.54 9.26
CA ASP A 4 21.08 -16.93 8.63
C ASP A 4 20.49 -15.85 9.57
N GLN A 5 21.33 -15.15 10.36
CA GLN A 5 20.87 -13.94 11.05
C GLN A 5 20.65 -12.78 10.06
N ALA A 6 21.19 -12.87 8.84
CA ALA A 6 20.88 -11.98 7.74
C ALA A 6 19.44 -12.15 7.19
N ALA A 7 18.75 -13.26 7.42
CA ALA A 7 17.32 -13.36 7.10
C ALA A 7 16.43 -12.55 8.05
N SER A 8 16.97 -12.02 9.14
CA SER A 8 16.27 -11.12 10.08
C SER A 8 16.42 -9.64 9.71
N PHE A 9 16.55 -9.29 8.42
CA PHE A 9 16.37 -7.90 8.00
C PHE A 9 14.89 -7.57 7.83
N ALA A 10 14.49 -6.36 8.25
CA ALA A 10 13.14 -5.87 8.08
C ALA A 10 12.72 -5.97 6.61
N ARG A 11 11.59 -6.64 6.32
CA ARG A 11 11.04 -6.70 4.97
C ARG A 11 10.50 -5.34 4.59
N ALA A 12 11.10 -4.71 3.58
CA ALA A 12 10.56 -3.49 3.00
C ALA A 12 9.14 -3.76 2.47
N ARG A 13 8.16 -3.01 2.98
CA ARG A 13 6.77 -2.99 2.49
C ARG A 13 6.60 -1.74 1.66
N ALA A 14 5.99 -1.87 0.49
CA ALA A 14 5.59 -0.75 -0.34
C ALA A 14 4.10 -0.84 -0.60
N ALA A 15 3.47 0.31 -0.84
CA ALA A 15 2.07 0.39 -1.20
C ALA A 15 1.93 1.32 -2.40
N THR A 16 0.90 1.07 -3.21
CA THR A 16 0.45 2.00 -4.25
C THR A 16 -0.76 2.78 -3.76
N GLY A 17 -0.91 4.00 -4.28
CA GLY A 17 -2.09 4.81 -4.09
C GLY A 17 -2.35 5.67 -5.32
N VAL A 18 -3.61 5.99 -5.59
CA VAL A 18 -4.03 6.82 -6.71
C VAL A 18 -5.02 7.89 -6.25
N LEU A 19 -4.86 9.10 -6.77
CA LEU A 19 -5.83 10.18 -6.60
C LEU A 19 -6.63 10.35 -7.88
N PHE A 20 -7.93 10.07 -7.80
CA PHE A 20 -8.88 10.40 -8.86
C PHE A 20 -9.58 11.71 -8.51
N PHE A 21 -9.62 12.63 -9.46
CA PHE A 21 -10.28 13.93 -9.34
C PHE A 21 -11.54 13.92 -10.21
N ASN A 22 -12.62 14.53 -9.71
CA ASN A 22 -13.79 14.84 -10.53
C ASN A 22 -13.68 16.26 -11.11
N ASN A 23 -14.69 16.70 -11.86
CA ASN A 23 -14.71 18.04 -12.48
C ASN A 23 -14.83 19.20 -11.47
N ASP A 24 -15.14 18.90 -10.21
CA ASP A 24 -15.29 19.86 -9.12
C ASP A 24 -14.08 19.86 -8.16
N ASP A 25 -12.95 19.27 -8.60
CA ASP A 25 -11.70 19.12 -7.83
C ASP A 25 -11.82 18.29 -6.52
N HIS A 26 -12.87 17.46 -6.39
CA HIS A 26 -12.98 16.51 -5.29
C HIS A 26 -12.21 15.21 -5.56
N ILE A 27 -11.70 14.59 -4.49
CA ILE A 27 -10.98 13.31 -4.56
C ILE A 27 -11.88 12.12 -4.20
N MET A 28 -11.66 10.99 -4.86
CA MET A 28 -12.30 9.72 -4.49
C MET A 28 -11.64 9.11 -3.25
N LEU A 29 -12.47 8.70 -2.29
CA LEU A 29 -12.06 7.96 -1.08
C LEU A 29 -12.88 6.67 -0.95
N VAL A 30 -12.29 5.67 -0.30
CA VAL A 30 -12.93 4.40 0.05
C VAL A 30 -13.38 4.44 1.50
N ASP A 31 -14.58 3.94 1.79
CA ASP A 31 -15.09 3.67 3.15
C ASP A 31 -14.90 2.18 3.47
N PRO A 32 -13.77 1.77 4.08
CA PRO A 32 -13.48 0.36 4.33
C PRO A 32 -14.32 -0.19 5.49
N THR A 33 -14.73 -1.46 5.40
CA THR A 33 -15.45 -2.13 6.51
C THR A 33 -14.55 -2.53 7.69
N TYR A 34 -13.22 -2.40 7.54
CA TYR A 34 -12.21 -2.87 8.50
C TYR A 34 -11.54 -1.74 9.30
N LYS A 35 -11.85 -0.47 9.02
CA LYS A 35 -11.32 0.71 9.71
C LYS A 35 -12.40 1.78 9.77
N ASP A 36 -12.40 2.58 10.83
CA ASP A 36 -13.39 3.65 11.03
C ASP A 36 -12.99 4.98 10.35
N TYR A 37 -12.23 4.91 9.25
CA TYR A 37 -11.78 6.08 8.51
C TYR A 37 -11.64 5.80 7.03
N PHE A 38 -11.92 6.84 6.23
CA PHE A 38 -11.76 6.80 4.79
C PHE A 38 -10.28 6.71 4.39
N GLU A 39 -9.99 5.99 3.32
CA GLU A 39 -8.64 5.85 2.77
C GLU A 39 -8.58 6.09 1.25
N VAL A 40 -7.39 6.45 0.77
CA VAL A 40 -7.13 6.63 -0.67
C VAL A 40 -7.10 5.24 -1.33
N PRO A 41 -7.70 5.09 -2.53
CA PRO A 41 -7.63 3.83 -3.27
C PRO A 41 -6.18 3.41 -3.52
N GLY A 42 -5.89 2.14 -3.27
CA GLY A 42 -4.54 1.61 -3.33
C GLY A 42 -4.46 0.16 -2.90
N GLY A 43 -3.24 -0.35 -2.77
CA GLY A 43 -2.97 -1.71 -2.32
C GLY A 43 -1.52 -1.90 -1.91
N GLU A 44 -1.24 -2.96 -1.15
CA GLU A 44 0.14 -3.40 -0.93
C GLU A 44 0.75 -3.88 -2.24
N LEU A 45 2.04 -3.60 -2.43
CA LEU A 45 2.81 -4.17 -3.53
C LEU A 45 3.43 -5.49 -3.10
N GLU A 46 3.19 -6.53 -3.87
CA GLU A 46 3.94 -7.77 -3.78
C GLU A 46 5.32 -7.62 -4.46
N HIS A 47 6.26 -8.44 -3.99
CA HIS A 47 7.63 -8.37 -4.49
C HIS A 47 7.67 -8.74 -5.98
N GLY A 48 8.14 -7.81 -6.81
CA GLY A 48 8.29 -8.01 -8.25
C GLY A 48 7.07 -7.68 -9.11
N GLU A 49 6.00 -7.11 -8.55
CA GLU A 49 4.85 -6.64 -9.35
C GLU A 49 5.16 -5.46 -10.26
N LEU A 50 6.24 -4.73 -9.98
CA LEU A 50 6.68 -3.56 -10.75
C LEU A 50 7.95 -3.82 -11.57
N LEU A 51 8.35 -5.09 -11.75
CA LEU A 51 9.52 -5.50 -12.54
C LEU A 51 9.15 -5.89 -13.98
#